data_AF-A0A9P8GUS5-F1
#
_entry.id   AF-A0A9P8GUS5-F1
#
_cell.length_a   1.000
_cell.length_b   1.000
_cell.length_c   1.000
_cell.angle_alpha   90.00
_cell.angle_beta   90.00
_cell.angle_gamma   90.00
#
_symmetry.space_group_name_H-M   'P 1'
#
loop_
_entity.id
_entity.type
_entity.pdbx_description
1 polymer ?
#
loop_
_entity_poly.entity_id
_entity_poly.type
_entity_poly.pdbx_seq_one_letter_code
_entity_poly.pdbx_strand_id
1 'polypeptide(L)'
;MRLNSDYVLVGHDNPYLYPVCLDPIPAELTNLDDARLRLEFLEAEAISVFRNIQKQAHKTLQADTDLRLRNKDEIDCLVRARMRTVSVDGATTGGLKAVRESLLSWSIAFSKIHDKKRSSLAQISAGITFSCLKFWFETWRDPDAMLIDQFRLQFEHALNLCVQYIEEHLARTSAPTKNDQSTPSTPRSTPPAFSTGSNVVFCLILIVRHCRTSSVRHRGISILEQINLQGVFDTAYLATYLRTVVEIEEQDAKLQTGYSGDAESYQAHEIPATARLLEAVIMPSTPPSDLQTYKKEEVSFYTICNKQDSGGDGYHLGSPRLVARNVKR
;
A
#
# COMPACT_ATOMS: atom_id res chain seq x y z
N MET A 1 1.92 11.59 17.58
CA MET A 1 2.02 11.87 16.12
C MET A 1 2.42 10.57 15.46
N ARG A 2 1.55 9.98 14.62
CA ARG A 2 1.77 8.67 13.98
C ARG A 2 2.55 8.87 12.69
N LEU A 3 3.86 8.72 12.73
CA LEU A 3 4.71 9.00 11.56
C LEU A 3 5.12 7.73 10.80
N ASN A 4 4.93 6.54 11.38
CA ASN A 4 5.46 5.28 10.83
C ASN A 4 4.97 4.98 9.41
N SER A 5 3.69 5.23 9.12
CA SER A 5 3.12 5.01 7.78
C SER A 5 3.69 5.90 6.70
N ASP A 6 3.99 7.15 7.06
CA ASP A 6 4.52 8.13 6.12
C ASP A 6 6.02 7.90 5.91
N TYR A 7 6.70 7.32 6.90
CA TYR A 7 8.07 6.81 6.76
C TYR A 7 8.19 5.65 5.75
N VAL A 8 7.16 4.80 5.64
CA VAL A 8 7.10 3.75 4.60
C VAL A 8 7.05 4.36 3.20
N LEU A 9 6.41 5.53 3.02
CA LEU A 9 6.36 6.24 1.73
C LEU A 9 7.73 6.81 1.32
N VAL A 10 8.59 7.11 2.28
CA VAL A 10 9.95 7.64 2.06
C VAL A 10 11.04 6.60 2.28
N GLY A 11 10.72 5.31 2.20
CA GLY A 11 11.72 4.22 2.25
C GLY A 11 12.46 4.08 3.58
N HIS A 12 11.94 4.66 4.67
CA HIS A 12 12.46 4.47 6.01
C HIS A 12 11.74 3.30 6.69
N ASP A 13 12.34 2.12 6.61
CA ASP A 13 11.76 0.87 7.13
C ASP A 13 11.86 0.71 8.66
N ASN A 14 12.41 1.70 9.39
CA ASN A 14 12.64 1.63 10.83
C ASN A 14 11.75 2.61 11.62
N PRO A 15 10.79 2.11 12.41
CA PRO A 15 10.08 2.96 13.35
C PRO A 15 11.06 3.44 14.43
N TYR A 16 10.99 4.73 14.77
CA TYR A 16 11.85 5.33 15.80
C TYR A 16 11.48 4.85 17.21
N LEU A 17 10.23 4.39 17.41
CA LEU A 17 9.70 3.89 18.67
C LEU A 17 8.97 2.57 18.47
N TYR A 18 9.15 1.64 19.42
CA TYR A 18 8.42 0.38 19.47
C TYR A 18 7.40 0.43 20.61
N PRO A 19 6.09 0.38 20.34
CA PRO A 19 5.10 0.23 21.39
C PRO A 19 5.29 -1.14 22.05
N VAL A 20 5.33 -1.18 23.38
CA VAL A 20 5.36 -2.41 24.16
C VAL A 20 3.98 -2.61 24.76
N CYS A 21 3.30 -3.69 24.35
CA CYS A 21 2.06 -4.13 24.95
C CYS A 21 2.18 -5.63 25.26
N LEU A 22 2.00 -6.01 26.53
CA LEU A 22 2.17 -7.41 26.94
C LEU A 22 0.83 -8.16 27.03
N ASP A 23 -0.28 -7.43 27.01
CA ASP A 23 -1.60 -8.02 27.15
C ASP A 23 -2.14 -8.47 25.78
N PRO A 24 -2.85 -9.61 25.71
CA PRO A 24 -3.55 -10.01 24.50
C PRO A 24 -4.66 -9.00 24.14
N ILE A 25 -5.11 -9.02 22.88
CA ILE A 25 -6.25 -8.20 22.46
C ILE A 25 -7.50 -8.68 23.22
N PRO A 26 -8.18 -7.78 23.95
CA PRO A 26 -9.38 -8.13 24.67
C PRO A 26 -10.52 -8.47 23.69
N ALA A 27 -11.49 -9.26 24.17
CA ALA A 27 -12.68 -9.61 23.38
C ALA A 27 -13.54 -8.38 23.02
N GLU A 28 -13.37 -7.27 23.75
CA GLU A 28 -14.04 -5.99 23.57
C GLU A 28 -13.06 -4.86 23.85
N LEU A 29 -13.08 -3.84 22.99
CA LEU A 29 -12.26 -2.64 23.16
C LEU A 29 -13.08 -1.60 23.92
N THR A 30 -12.50 -1.05 24.97
CA THR A 30 -13.22 -0.16 25.91
C THR A 30 -13.50 1.22 25.32
N ASN A 31 -12.62 1.68 24.43
CA ASN A 31 -12.75 2.96 23.73
C ASN A 31 -11.86 2.99 22.48
N LEU A 32 -12.00 4.05 21.69
CA LEU A 32 -11.27 4.23 20.44
C LEU A 32 -9.76 4.43 20.63
N ASP A 33 -9.31 5.04 21.72
CA ASP A 33 -7.88 5.25 21.98
C ASP A 33 -7.17 3.93 22.32
N ASP A 34 -7.82 3.05 23.09
CA ASP A 34 -7.38 1.68 23.33
C ASP A 34 -7.30 0.89 22.01
N ALA A 35 -8.35 0.94 21.18
CA ALA A 35 -8.35 0.31 19.86
C ALA A 35 -7.17 0.74 18.98
N ARG A 36 -6.87 2.04 19.02
CA ARG A 36 -5.81 2.69 18.27
C ARG A 36 -4.42 2.29 18.77
N LEU A 37 -4.22 2.20 20.08
CA LEU A 37 -2.98 1.73 20.69
C LEU A 37 -2.71 0.26 20.34
N ARG A 38 -3.73 -0.58 20.43
CA ARG A 38 -3.62 -2.01 20.08
C ARG A 38 -3.26 -2.21 18.62
N LEU A 39 -3.78 -1.36 17.74
CA LEU A 39 -3.44 -1.43 16.31
C LEU A 39 -1.97 -1.07 16.02
N GLU A 40 -1.39 -0.13 16.77
CA GLU A 40 0.04 0.21 16.67
C GLU A 40 0.94 -0.94 17.14
N PHE A 41 0.50 -1.67 18.18
CA PHE A 41 1.19 -2.87 18.62
C PHE A 41 1.18 -3.96 17.54
N LEU A 42 0.01 -4.21 16.93
CA LEU A 42 -0.10 -5.17 15.83
C LEU A 42 0.75 -4.79 14.61
N GLU A 43 0.82 -3.50 14.29
CA GLU A 43 1.69 -3.00 13.23
C GLU A 43 3.16 -3.33 13.53
N ALA A 44 3.62 -3.10 14.76
CA ALA A 44 4.98 -3.40 15.19
C ALA A 44 5.30 -4.91 15.12
N GLU A 45 4.37 -5.77 15.56
CA GLU A 45 4.51 -7.23 15.43
C GLU A 45 4.58 -7.68 13.97
N ALA A 46 3.68 -7.15 13.13
CA ALA A 46 3.67 -7.43 11.70
C ALA A 46 4.98 -7.00 11.01
N ILE A 47 5.52 -5.82 11.34
CA ILE A 47 6.81 -5.33 10.83
C ILE A 47 7.96 -6.25 11.27
N SER A 48 7.93 -6.73 12.52
CA SER A 48 8.95 -7.66 13.02
C SER A 48 8.97 -8.96 12.20
N VAL A 49 7.79 -9.54 11.96
CA VAL A 49 7.61 -10.72 11.11
C VAL A 49 8.04 -10.45 9.67
N PHE A 50 7.62 -9.32 9.09
CA PHE A 50 8.02 -8.87 7.74
C PHE A 50 9.54 -8.89 7.57
N ARG A 51 10.27 -8.29 8.51
CA ARG A 51 11.74 -8.19 8.45
C ARG A 51 12.42 -9.55 8.51
N ASN A 52 11.88 -10.50 9.27
CA ASN A 52 12.43 -11.84 9.32
C ASN A 52 12.27 -12.55 7.97
N ILE A 53 11.10 -12.40 7.33
CA ILE A 53 10.86 -12.92 5.98
C ILE A 53 11.78 -12.23 4.97
N GLN A 54 11.93 -10.90 5.03
CA GLN A 54 12.80 -10.13 4.15
C GLN A 54 14.27 -10.57 4.28
N LYS A 55 14.77 -10.78 5.50
CA LYS A 55 16.12 -11.29 5.74
C LYS A 55 16.32 -12.69 5.14
N GLN A 56 15.34 -13.58 5.28
CA GLN A 56 15.40 -14.91 4.70
C GLN A 56 15.35 -14.84 3.16
N ALA A 57 14.46 -14.02 2.58
CA ALA A 57 14.37 -13.78 1.14
C ALA A 57 15.69 -13.26 0.57
N HIS A 58 16.33 -12.31 1.25
CA HIS A 58 17.63 -11.78 0.85
C HIS A 58 18.75 -12.83 0.90
N LYS A 59 18.82 -13.63 1.97
CA LYS A 59 19.81 -14.73 2.07
C LYS A 59 19.63 -15.77 0.98
N THR A 60 18.38 -16.16 0.70
CA THR A 60 18.08 -17.11 -0.38
C THR A 60 18.46 -16.52 -1.74
N LEU A 61 18.14 -15.25 -1.99
CA LEU A 61 18.50 -14.59 -3.24
C LEU A 61 20.03 -14.47 -3.42
N GLN A 62 20.77 -14.21 -2.34
CA GLN A 62 22.25 -14.20 -2.36
C GLN A 62 22.86 -15.57 -2.70
N ALA A 63 22.20 -16.66 -2.33
CA ALA A 63 22.65 -18.01 -2.67
C ALA A 63 22.36 -18.35 -4.14
N ASP A 64 21.24 -17.86 -4.68
CA ASP A 64 20.76 -18.18 -6.02
C ASP A 64 21.29 -17.22 -7.11
N THR A 65 21.79 -16.03 -6.74
CA THR A 65 22.12 -14.95 -7.70
C THR A 65 23.31 -14.12 -7.21
N ASP A 66 24.22 -13.76 -8.11
CA ASP A 66 25.30 -12.81 -7.80
C ASP A 66 24.75 -11.38 -7.68
N LEU A 67 24.49 -10.96 -6.44
CA LEU A 67 23.96 -9.64 -6.13
C LEU A 67 24.98 -8.51 -6.34
N ARG A 68 26.29 -8.80 -6.47
CA ARG A 68 27.32 -7.77 -6.63
C ARG A 68 27.22 -7.01 -7.95
N LEU A 69 26.56 -7.63 -8.93
CA LEU A 69 26.34 -7.07 -10.26
C LEU A 69 25.07 -6.23 -10.36
N ARG A 70 24.29 -6.11 -9.28
CA ARG A 70 22.98 -5.45 -9.26
C ARG A 70 23.02 -4.20 -8.39
N ASN A 71 22.22 -3.20 -8.76
CA ASN A 71 22.07 -2.02 -7.91
C ASN A 71 21.08 -2.30 -6.75
N LYS A 72 21.03 -1.38 -5.78
CA LYS A 72 20.21 -1.54 -4.57
C LYS A 72 18.71 -1.68 -4.89
N ASP A 73 18.19 -0.87 -5.80
CA ASP A 73 16.77 -0.84 -6.16
C ASP A 73 16.34 -2.15 -6.85
N GLU A 74 17.23 -2.72 -7.68
CA GLU A 74 17.03 -4.04 -8.29
C GLU A 74 16.95 -5.14 -7.23
N ILE A 75 17.89 -5.12 -6.28
CA ILE A 75 17.94 -6.09 -5.18
C ILE A 75 16.67 -5.97 -4.35
N ASP A 76 16.23 -4.77 -4.00
CA ASP A 76 15.03 -4.55 -3.19
C ASP A 76 13.77 -5.05 -3.90
N CYS A 77 13.66 -4.83 -5.21
CA CYS A 77 12.57 -5.37 -6.02
C CYS A 77 12.57 -6.91 -6.05
N LEU A 78 13.74 -7.53 -6.27
CA LEU A 78 13.87 -8.99 -6.29
C LEU A 78 13.61 -9.61 -4.91
N VAL A 79 14.06 -8.98 -3.83
CA VAL A 79 13.79 -9.44 -2.45
C VAL A 79 12.30 -9.43 -2.17
N ARG A 80 11.60 -8.32 -2.47
CA ARG A 80 10.13 -8.21 -2.28
C ARG A 80 9.36 -9.28 -3.06
N ALA A 81 9.76 -9.55 -4.30
CA ALA A 81 9.22 -10.67 -5.08
C ALA A 81 9.50 -12.03 -4.41
N ARG A 82 10.73 -12.26 -3.93
CA ARG A 82 11.15 -13.53 -3.32
C ARG A 82 10.47 -13.80 -1.97
N MET A 83 10.07 -12.77 -1.23
CA MET A 83 9.34 -12.91 0.05
C MET A 83 8.06 -13.75 -0.07
N ARG A 84 7.44 -13.78 -1.25
CA ARG A 84 6.20 -14.53 -1.50
C ARG A 84 6.38 -16.04 -1.44
N THR A 85 7.55 -16.52 -1.84
CA THR A 85 7.81 -17.95 -2.04
C THR A 85 8.95 -18.48 -1.18
N VAL A 86 9.66 -17.61 -0.47
CA VAL A 86 10.76 -18.04 0.41
C VAL A 86 10.23 -18.96 1.51
N SER A 87 10.97 -20.05 1.77
CA SER A 87 10.74 -20.89 2.94
C SER A 87 11.08 -20.12 4.20
N VAL A 88 10.22 -20.22 5.21
CA VAL A 88 10.40 -19.52 6.49
C VAL A 88 10.54 -20.52 7.63
N ASP A 89 11.29 -20.14 8.66
CA ASP A 89 11.46 -20.97 9.85
C ASP A 89 10.18 -21.08 10.71
N GLY A 90 10.21 -22.00 11.68
CA GLY A 90 9.08 -22.25 12.58
C GLY A 90 8.71 -21.03 13.44
N ALA A 91 9.70 -20.22 13.83
CA ALA A 91 9.48 -19.01 14.62
C ALA A 91 8.73 -17.94 13.81
N THR A 92 9.15 -17.70 12.57
CA THR A 92 8.47 -16.78 11.63
C THR A 92 7.07 -17.28 11.30
N THR A 93 6.90 -18.59 11.12
CA THR A 93 5.59 -19.21 10.92
C THR A 93 4.66 -19.00 12.12
N GLY A 94 5.18 -19.17 13.34
CA GLY A 94 4.45 -18.88 14.57
C GLY A 94 4.02 -17.41 14.67
N GLY A 95 4.94 -16.48 14.39
CA GLY A 95 4.64 -15.05 14.34
C GLY A 95 3.58 -14.68 13.30
N LEU A 96 3.64 -15.29 12.10
CA LEU A 96 2.61 -15.11 11.08
C LEU A 96 1.22 -15.52 11.57
N LYS A 97 1.10 -16.67 12.25
CA LYS A 97 -0.18 -17.14 12.80
C LYS A 97 -0.69 -16.20 13.90
N ALA A 98 0.18 -15.81 14.83
CA ALA A 98 -0.17 -14.91 15.93
C ALA A 98 -0.68 -13.55 15.44
N VAL A 99 -0.04 -12.97 14.43
CA VAL A 99 -0.50 -11.69 13.84
C VAL A 99 -1.86 -11.85 13.15
N ARG A 100 -2.10 -12.95 12.41
CA ARG A 100 -3.42 -13.21 11.80
C ARG A 100 -4.53 -13.34 12.83
N GLU A 101 -4.29 -14.12 13.88
CA GLU A 101 -5.24 -14.30 14.98
C GLU A 101 -5.55 -12.96 15.65
N SER A 102 -4.52 -12.14 15.86
CA SER A 102 -4.67 -10.84 16.48
C SER A 102 -5.39 -9.83 15.58
N LEU A 103 -5.15 -9.84 14.26
CA LEU A 103 -5.91 -9.04 13.30
C LEU A 103 -7.40 -9.42 13.28
N LEU A 104 -7.70 -10.71 13.36
CA LEU A 104 -9.07 -11.21 13.45
C LEU A 104 -9.73 -10.75 14.76
N SER A 105 -9.07 -10.95 15.90
CA SER A 105 -9.57 -10.50 17.21
C SER A 105 -9.79 -8.99 17.26
N TRP A 106 -8.86 -8.21 16.71
CA TRP A 106 -9.01 -6.76 16.61
C TRP A 106 -10.24 -6.38 15.79
N SER A 107 -10.43 -7.02 14.62
CA SER A 107 -11.60 -6.74 13.76
C SER A 107 -12.92 -7.01 14.47
N ILE A 108 -13.00 -8.11 15.21
CA ILE A 108 -14.21 -8.47 15.98
C ILE A 108 -14.43 -7.45 17.09
N ALA A 109 -13.40 -7.14 17.87
CA ALA A 109 -13.51 -6.21 18.99
C ALA A 109 -13.83 -4.78 18.53
N PHE A 110 -13.25 -4.32 17.41
CA PHE A 110 -13.49 -3.00 16.84
C PHE A 110 -14.91 -2.85 16.31
N SER A 111 -15.51 -3.92 15.76
CA SER A 111 -16.90 -3.89 15.29
C SER A 111 -17.92 -3.57 16.39
N LYS A 112 -17.56 -3.86 17.65
CA LYS A 112 -18.39 -3.59 18.83
C LYS A 112 -18.27 -2.16 19.35
N ILE A 113 -17.30 -1.37 18.87
CA ILE A 113 -17.16 0.05 19.19
C ILE A 113 -18.26 0.81 18.42
N HIS A 114 -19.49 0.70 18.90
CA HIS A 114 -20.61 1.52 18.45
C HIS A 114 -20.59 2.84 19.20
N ASP A 115 -20.32 3.94 18.48
CA ASP A 115 -20.56 5.27 19.02
C ASP A 115 -21.82 5.89 18.41
N LYS A 116 -22.69 6.42 19.28
CA LYS A 116 -24.08 6.80 19.01
C LYS A 116 -24.25 8.10 18.20
N LYS A 117 -23.18 8.62 17.57
CA LYS A 117 -23.18 9.80 16.69
C LYS A 117 -22.10 9.63 15.62
N ARG A 118 -22.37 10.13 14.41
CA ARG A 118 -21.49 10.26 13.22
C ARG A 118 -20.02 9.83 13.48
N SER A 119 -19.56 8.79 12.77
CA SER A 119 -18.22 8.23 12.90
C SER A 119 -17.18 9.33 13.02
N SER A 120 -16.47 9.37 14.15
CA SER A 120 -15.45 10.39 14.36
C SER A 120 -14.32 10.21 13.33
N LEU A 121 -13.63 11.30 12.99
CA LEU A 121 -12.45 11.25 12.10
C LEU A 121 -11.40 10.23 12.60
N ALA A 122 -11.29 10.07 13.92
CA ALA A 122 -10.41 9.09 14.55
C ALA A 122 -10.87 7.64 14.32
N GLN A 123 -12.18 7.39 14.28
CA GLN A 123 -12.74 6.06 13.99
C GLN A 123 -12.51 5.68 12.52
N ILE A 124 -12.73 6.63 11.61
CA ILE A 124 -12.44 6.45 10.18
C ILE A 124 -10.94 6.16 9.98
N SER A 125 -10.07 6.95 10.63
CA SER A 125 -8.61 6.73 10.57
C SER A 125 -8.16 5.38 11.14
N ALA A 126 -8.79 4.91 12.23
CA ALA A 126 -8.52 3.57 12.77
C ALA A 126 -8.92 2.47 11.77
N GLY A 127 -10.08 2.61 11.12
CA GLY A 127 -10.52 1.72 10.05
C GLY A 127 -9.55 1.69 8.86
N ILE A 128 -9.11 2.86 8.38
CA ILE A 128 -8.10 2.97 7.31
C ILE A 128 -6.80 2.27 7.70
N THR A 129 -6.28 2.55 8.91
CA THR A 129 -5.04 1.94 9.39
C THR A 129 -5.15 0.41 9.46
N PHE A 130 -6.29 -0.10 9.93
CA PHE A 130 -6.54 -1.53 9.97
C PHE A 130 -6.61 -2.15 8.57
N SER A 131 -7.30 -1.50 7.63
CA SER A 131 -7.33 -1.92 6.22
C SER A 131 -5.92 -1.99 5.63
N CYS A 132 -5.09 -0.96 5.85
CA CYS A 132 -3.69 -0.97 5.42
C CYS A 132 -2.94 -2.19 5.97
N LEU A 133 -2.97 -2.36 7.30
CA LEU A 133 -2.23 -3.43 7.96
C LEU A 133 -2.68 -4.81 7.46
N LYS A 134 -4.00 -5.01 7.31
CA LYS A 134 -4.57 -6.26 6.82
C LYS A 134 -4.17 -6.55 5.37
N PHE A 135 -4.32 -5.58 4.46
CA PHE A 135 -3.94 -5.76 3.05
C PHE A 135 -2.44 -5.99 2.90
N TRP A 136 -1.64 -5.19 3.62
CA TRP A 136 -0.19 -5.31 3.60
C TRP A 136 0.21 -6.71 4.09
N PHE A 137 -0.22 -7.11 5.29
CA PHE A 137 0.16 -8.39 5.89
C PHE A 137 -0.28 -9.61 5.08
N GLU A 138 -1.53 -9.66 4.61
CA GLU A 138 -2.04 -10.84 3.91
C GLU A 138 -1.50 -10.99 2.48
N THR A 139 -0.93 -9.95 1.89
CA THR A 139 -0.42 -10.01 0.50
C THR A 139 1.08 -10.31 0.38
N TRP A 140 1.90 -10.21 1.43
CA TRP A 140 3.37 -10.42 1.30
C TRP A 140 3.80 -11.84 0.97
N ARG A 141 3.03 -12.81 1.47
CA ARG A 141 3.34 -14.24 1.35
C ARG A 141 2.31 -15.00 0.56
N ASP A 142 1.45 -14.29 -0.15
CA ASP A 142 0.42 -14.91 -0.95
C ASP A 142 0.96 -15.13 -2.38
N PRO A 143 1.37 -16.36 -2.74
CA PRO A 143 1.77 -16.67 -4.10
C PRO A 143 0.57 -16.51 -5.07
N ASP A 144 -0.65 -16.63 -4.53
CA ASP A 144 -1.91 -16.62 -5.26
C ASP A 144 -2.63 -15.27 -5.18
N ALA A 145 -2.04 -14.25 -4.53
CA ALA A 145 -2.57 -12.88 -4.55
C ALA A 145 -2.66 -12.34 -5.99
N MET A 146 -1.85 -12.93 -6.88
CA MET A 146 -1.86 -12.66 -8.31
C MET A 146 -2.89 -13.52 -9.08
N LEU A 147 -3.56 -14.48 -8.45
CA LEU A 147 -4.61 -15.30 -9.08
C LEU A 147 -6.01 -14.73 -8.85
N ILE A 148 -6.33 -14.35 -7.61
CA ILE A 148 -7.69 -13.92 -7.22
C ILE A 148 -7.63 -12.63 -6.38
N ASP A 149 -8.50 -11.67 -6.68
CA ASP A 149 -8.69 -10.49 -5.83
C ASP A 149 -9.60 -10.84 -4.64
N GLN A 150 -8.99 -11.44 -3.61
CA GLN A 150 -9.68 -11.88 -2.38
C GLN A 150 -10.22 -10.73 -1.53
N PHE A 151 -9.77 -9.49 -1.79
CA PHE A 151 -10.11 -8.31 -1.01
C PHE A 151 -10.98 -7.31 -1.76
N ARG A 152 -11.58 -7.67 -2.90
CA ARG A 152 -12.33 -6.75 -3.76
C ARG A 152 -13.30 -5.84 -2.99
N LEU A 153 -14.18 -6.42 -2.17
CA LEU A 153 -15.18 -5.65 -1.40
C LEU A 153 -14.52 -4.80 -0.31
N GLN A 154 -13.44 -5.31 0.28
CA GLN A 154 -12.69 -4.63 1.32
C GLN A 154 -11.91 -3.43 0.76
N PHE A 155 -11.37 -3.53 -0.46
CA PHE A 155 -10.71 -2.42 -1.14
C PHE A 155 -11.70 -1.28 -1.42
N GLU A 156 -12.88 -1.60 -1.91
CA GLU A 156 -13.93 -0.59 -2.15
C GLU A 156 -14.39 0.06 -0.84
N HIS A 157 -14.57 -0.73 0.22
CA HIS A 157 -14.86 -0.19 1.55
C HIS A 157 -13.75 0.74 2.06
N ALA A 158 -12.49 0.32 1.99
CA ALA A 158 -11.34 1.12 2.42
C ALA A 158 -11.17 2.40 1.60
N LEU A 159 -11.45 2.35 0.29
CA LEU A 159 -11.48 3.51 -0.58
C LEU A 159 -12.56 4.51 -0.14
N ASN A 160 -13.76 4.02 0.18
CA ASN A 160 -14.84 4.86 0.68
C ASN A 160 -14.51 5.48 2.05
N LEU A 161 -13.81 4.76 2.94
CA LEU A 161 -13.28 5.35 4.19
C LEU A 161 -12.28 6.47 3.91
N CYS A 162 -11.39 6.31 2.92
CA CYS A 162 -10.44 7.35 2.53
C CYS A 162 -11.16 8.60 2.03
N VAL A 163 -12.17 8.45 1.18
CA VAL A 163 -13.00 9.56 0.68
C VAL A 163 -13.70 10.28 1.84
N GLN A 164 -14.38 9.53 2.71
CA GLN A 164 -15.06 10.10 3.88
C GLN A 164 -14.08 10.84 4.79
N TYR A 165 -12.88 10.29 5.01
CA TYR A 165 -11.85 10.95 5.80
C TYR A 165 -11.44 12.29 5.19
N ILE A 166 -11.19 12.33 3.87
CA ILE A 166 -10.79 13.54 3.16
C ILE A 166 -11.88 14.60 3.26
N GLU A 167 -13.14 14.24 2.98
CA GLU A 167 -14.29 15.15 3.06
C GLU A 167 -14.46 15.74 4.48
N GLU A 168 -14.42 14.88 5.51
CA GLU A 168 -14.52 15.30 6.91
C GLU A 168 -13.32 16.15 7.35
N HIS A 169 -12.11 15.84 6.87
CA HIS A 169 -10.91 16.60 7.15
C HIS A 169 -11.01 18.01 6.54
N LEU A 170 -11.35 18.11 5.26
CA LEU A 170 -11.53 19.37 4.55
C LEU A 170 -12.62 20.23 5.16
N ALA A 171 -13.74 19.63 5.57
CA ALA A 171 -14.83 20.35 6.24
C ALA A 171 -14.39 20.98 7.57
N ARG A 172 -13.45 20.34 8.30
CA ARG A 172 -12.91 20.83 9.58
C ARG A 172 -11.79 21.86 9.40
N THR A 173 -10.98 21.74 8.36
CA THR A 173 -9.85 22.65 8.11
C THR A 173 -10.25 23.89 7.30
N SER A 174 -11.33 23.81 6.51
CA SER A 174 -11.82 24.92 5.69
C SER A 174 -12.73 25.90 6.44
N ALA A 175 -12.73 25.88 7.77
CA ALA A 175 -13.50 26.83 8.57
C ALA A 175 -13.12 28.27 8.19
N PRO A 176 -14.10 29.16 7.94
CA PRO A 176 -13.81 30.52 7.54
C PRO A 176 -13.12 31.26 8.69
N THR A 177 -11.90 31.72 8.47
CA THR A 177 -11.34 32.84 9.23
C THR A 177 -12.34 33.98 9.13
N LYS A 178 -13.01 34.31 10.24
CA LYS A 178 -14.05 35.35 10.34
C LYS A 178 -13.57 36.79 10.00
N ASN A 179 -12.41 36.96 9.38
CA ASN A 179 -11.77 38.27 9.18
C ASN A 179 -11.60 38.71 7.71
N ASP A 180 -11.93 37.91 6.70
CA ASP A 180 -11.77 38.36 5.30
C ASP A 180 -13.12 38.59 4.61
N GLN A 181 -13.84 39.62 5.08
CA GLN A 181 -14.89 40.27 4.29
C GLN A 181 -14.27 41.43 3.48
N SER A 182 -13.41 41.13 2.50
CA SER A 182 -13.16 42.05 1.36
C SER A 182 -12.05 41.51 0.46
N THR A 183 -12.36 40.56 -0.42
CA THR A 183 -11.84 40.50 -1.79
C THR A 183 -12.45 39.29 -2.49
N PRO A 184 -12.78 39.37 -3.79
CA PRO A 184 -13.20 38.21 -4.57
C PRO A 184 -12.01 37.24 -4.62
N SER A 185 -12.11 36.16 -3.86
CA SER A 185 -11.07 35.15 -3.77
C SER A 185 -10.79 34.58 -5.16
N THR A 186 -9.60 34.86 -5.67
CA THR A 186 -9.02 34.04 -6.74
C THR A 186 -9.13 32.57 -6.32
N PRO A 187 -9.49 31.65 -7.24
CA PRO A 187 -9.54 30.23 -6.92
C PRO A 187 -8.17 29.84 -6.36
N ARG A 188 -8.13 29.34 -5.12
CA ARG A 188 -6.90 28.85 -4.50
C ARG A 188 -6.28 27.81 -5.44
N SER A 189 -5.23 28.20 -6.15
CA SER A 189 -4.54 27.35 -7.14
C SER A 189 -3.83 26.15 -6.50
N THR A 190 -3.75 26.10 -5.17
CA THR A 190 -3.07 25.05 -4.43
C THR A 190 -4.05 24.41 -3.45
N PRO A 191 -4.26 23.07 -3.51
CA PRO A 191 -5.12 22.39 -2.56
C PRO A 191 -4.60 22.57 -1.12
N PRO A 192 -5.47 22.53 -0.09
CA PRO A 192 -5.03 22.65 1.29
C PRO A 192 -4.08 21.51 1.66
N ALA A 193 -3.04 21.83 2.45
CA ALA A 193 -2.08 20.83 2.93
C ALA A 193 -2.80 19.73 3.71
N PHE A 194 -2.49 18.47 3.38
CA PHE A 194 -3.14 17.30 3.96
C PHE A 194 -2.36 16.75 5.16
N SER A 195 -3.07 16.23 6.16
CA SER A 195 -2.45 15.73 7.39
C SER A 195 -1.64 14.45 7.15
N THR A 196 -0.35 14.49 7.52
CA THR A 196 0.52 13.33 7.74
C THR A 196 -0.02 12.42 8.86
N GLY A 197 0.19 11.11 8.76
CA GLY A 197 -0.13 10.12 9.79
C GLY A 197 -1.55 9.59 9.78
N SER A 198 -2.30 9.89 8.72
CA SER A 198 -3.68 9.44 8.50
C SER A 198 -3.80 8.06 7.85
N ASN A 199 -2.68 7.50 7.34
CA ASN A 199 -2.63 6.28 6.53
C ASN A 199 -3.37 6.35 5.19
N VAL A 200 -4.01 7.47 4.83
CA VAL A 200 -4.83 7.60 3.61
C VAL A 200 -4.02 7.31 2.35
N VAL A 201 -2.87 7.98 2.18
CA VAL A 201 -2.03 7.81 0.99
C VAL A 201 -1.49 6.38 0.89
N PHE A 202 -1.02 5.81 1.99
CA PHE A 202 -0.55 4.43 2.02
C PHE A 202 -1.68 3.43 1.68
N CYS A 203 -2.89 3.66 2.19
CA CYS A 203 -4.07 2.86 1.86
C CYS A 203 -4.39 2.89 0.36
N LEU A 204 -4.38 4.09 -0.22
CA LEU A 204 -4.63 4.28 -1.66
C LEU A 204 -3.57 3.56 -2.50
N ILE A 205 -2.29 3.59 -2.11
CA ILE A 205 -1.23 2.81 -2.78
C ILE A 205 -1.55 1.32 -2.73
N LEU A 206 -1.89 0.78 -1.56
CA LEU A 206 -2.20 -0.65 -1.41
C LEU A 206 -3.42 -1.04 -2.26
N ILE A 207 -4.48 -0.24 -2.24
CA ILE A 207 -5.68 -0.45 -3.06
C ILE A 207 -5.31 -0.48 -4.54
N VAL A 208 -4.59 0.52 -5.06
CA VAL A 208 -4.26 0.60 -6.48
C VAL A 208 -3.34 -0.53 -6.91
N ARG A 209 -2.38 -0.92 -6.06
CA ARG A 209 -1.42 -1.98 -6.36
C ARG A 209 -2.00 -3.38 -6.31
N HIS A 210 -2.98 -3.63 -5.44
CA HIS A 210 -3.46 -4.99 -5.17
C HIS A 210 -4.89 -5.27 -5.66
N CYS A 211 -5.75 -4.26 -5.78
CA CYS A 211 -7.04 -4.43 -6.43
C CYS A 211 -6.86 -4.68 -7.93
N ARG A 212 -7.75 -5.45 -8.56
CA ARG A 212 -7.74 -5.66 -10.02
C ARG A 212 -9.01 -5.17 -10.72
N THR A 213 -9.90 -4.49 -9.99
CA THR A 213 -11.02 -3.75 -10.58
C THR A 213 -10.55 -2.35 -11.01
N SER A 214 -10.54 -2.08 -12.32
CA SER A 214 -10.05 -0.84 -12.90
C SER A 214 -10.71 0.40 -12.33
N SER A 215 -12.05 0.40 -12.19
CA SER A 215 -12.77 1.57 -11.65
C SER A 215 -12.35 1.94 -10.23
N VAL A 216 -12.03 0.95 -9.38
CA VAL A 216 -11.53 1.18 -8.01
C VAL A 216 -10.13 1.77 -8.05
N ARG A 217 -9.25 1.24 -8.91
CA ARG A 217 -7.86 1.72 -9.05
C ARG A 217 -7.80 3.14 -9.60
N HIS A 218 -8.50 3.42 -10.70
CA HIS A 218 -8.55 4.74 -11.33
C HIS A 218 -9.16 5.78 -10.39
N ARG A 219 -10.19 5.42 -9.64
CA ARG A 219 -10.74 6.28 -8.57
C ARG A 219 -9.71 6.54 -7.46
N GLY A 220 -8.95 5.53 -7.03
CA GLY A 220 -7.87 5.68 -6.06
C GLY A 220 -6.76 6.63 -6.54
N ILE A 221 -6.36 6.53 -7.81
CA ILE A 221 -5.38 7.42 -8.44
C ILE A 221 -5.91 8.85 -8.49
N SER A 222 -7.16 9.04 -8.95
CA SER A 222 -7.78 10.36 -9.03
C SER A 222 -7.87 11.05 -7.65
N ILE A 223 -8.11 10.29 -6.58
CA ILE A 223 -8.09 10.81 -5.21
C ILE A 223 -6.67 11.21 -4.81
N LEU A 224 -5.65 10.40 -5.11
CA LEU A 224 -4.25 10.72 -4.80
C LEU A 224 -3.81 12.05 -5.43
N GLU A 225 -4.23 12.33 -6.67
CA GLU A 225 -3.92 13.58 -7.38
C GLU A 225 -4.54 14.82 -6.72
N GLN A 226 -5.61 14.64 -5.95
CA GLN A 226 -6.28 15.73 -5.24
C GLN A 226 -5.67 16.00 -3.85
N ILE A 227 -4.85 15.08 -3.33
CA ILE A 227 -4.22 15.21 -2.02
C ILE A 227 -2.95 16.05 -2.17
N ASN A 228 -2.84 17.14 -1.41
CA ASN A 228 -1.62 17.93 -1.35
C ASN A 228 -0.73 17.53 -0.15
N LEU A 229 0.32 16.76 -0.41
CA LEU A 229 1.40 16.45 0.56
C LEU A 229 2.68 17.28 0.31
N GLN A 230 2.58 18.47 -0.28
CA GLN A 230 3.73 19.35 -0.49
C GLN A 230 4.51 19.56 0.83
N GLY A 231 5.80 19.24 0.78
CA GLY A 231 6.70 19.27 1.94
C GLY A 231 7.06 17.87 2.49
N VAL A 232 6.30 16.82 2.13
CA VAL A 232 6.56 15.43 2.53
C VAL A 232 6.81 14.54 1.31
N PHE A 233 5.90 14.56 0.33
CA PHE A 233 6.03 13.77 -0.89
C PHE A 233 5.21 14.40 -2.02
N ASP A 234 5.66 14.23 -3.27
CA ASP A 234 4.92 14.68 -4.45
C ASP A 234 3.88 13.63 -4.88
N THR A 235 2.62 13.89 -4.57
CA THR A 235 1.51 12.97 -4.89
C THR A 235 1.29 12.79 -6.39
N ALA A 236 1.67 13.76 -7.22
CA ALA A 236 1.60 13.62 -8.67
C ALA A 236 2.64 12.60 -9.17
N TYR A 237 3.84 12.57 -8.58
CA TYR A 237 4.85 11.54 -8.89
C TYR A 237 4.30 10.13 -8.61
N LEU A 238 3.68 9.98 -7.44
CA LEU A 238 3.09 8.71 -7.02
C LEU A 238 1.91 8.30 -7.91
N ALA A 239 1.04 9.25 -8.26
CA ALA A 239 -0.10 9.01 -9.14
C ALA A 239 0.35 8.56 -10.53
N THR A 240 1.36 9.21 -11.13
CA THR A 240 1.94 8.79 -12.41
C THR A 240 2.51 7.38 -12.32
N TYR A 241 3.32 7.08 -11.29
CA TYR A 241 3.84 5.73 -11.06
C TYR A 241 2.74 4.67 -11.00
N LEU A 242 1.72 4.89 -10.17
CA LEU A 242 0.63 3.94 -9.98
C LEU A 242 -0.22 3.78 -11.23
N ARG A 243 -0.47 4.88 -11.96
CA ARG A 243 -1.15 4.86 -13.25
C ARG A 243 -0.41 3.97 -14.24
N THR A 244 0.91 4.13 -14.37
CA THR A 244 1.68 3.27 -15.28
C THR A 244 1.65 1.80 -14.86
N VAL A 245 1.71 1.50 -13.56
CA VAL A 245 1.55 0.12 -13.06
C VAL A 245 0.21 -0.48 -13.50
N VAL A 246 -0.87 0.28 -13.39
CA VAL A 246 -2.22 -0.13 -13.83
C VAL A 246 -2.28 -0.33 -15.34
N GLU A 247 -1.77 0.62 -16.11
CA GLU A 247 -1.74 0.58 -17.57
C GLU A 247 -0.98 -0.63 -18.10
N ILE A 248 0.16 -0.99 -17.50
CA ILE A 248 0.94 -2.18 -17.90
C ILE A 248 0.10 -3.44 -17.74
N GLU A 249 -0.57 -3.62 -16.61
CA GLU A 249 -1.38 -4.82 -16.36
C GLU A 249 -2.60 -4.87 -17.29
N GLU A 250 -3.28 -3.74 -17.50
CA GLU A 250 -4.47 -3.65 -18.36
C GLU A 250 -4.11 -3.85 -19.84
N GLN A 251 -2.97 -3.34 -20.28
CA GLN A 251 -2.49 -3.51 -21.65
C GLN A 251 -2.03 -4.94 -21.90
N ASP A 252 -1.31 -5.57 -20.96
CA ASP A 252 -0.95 -6.99 -21.05
C ASP A 252 -2.19 -7.89 -21.01
N ALA A 253 -3.21 -7.55 -20.20
CA ALA A 253 -4.50 -8.27 -20.18
C ALA A 253 -5.24 -8.14 -21.52
N LYS A 254 -5.27 -6.94 -22.10
CA LYS A 254 -5.89 -6.68 -23.41
C LYS A 254 -5.27 -7.54 -24.51
N LEU A 255 -3.93 -7.62 -24.53
CA LEU A 255 -3.19 -8.41 -25.51
C LEU A 255 -3.46 -9.92 -25.38
N GLN A 256 -3.65 -10.40 -24.15
CA GLN A 256 -3.87 -11.83 -23.88
C GLN A 256 -5.32 -12.27 -24.11
N THR A 257 -6.29 -11.45 -23.72
CA THR A 257 -7.72 -11.80 -23.74
C THR A 257 -8.43 -11.34 -25.01
N GLY A 258 -7.84 -10.39 -25.75
CA GLY A 258 -8.51 -9.74 -26.88
C GLY A 258 -9.68 -8.85 -26.46
N TYR A 259 -9.76 -8.46 -25.18
CA TYR A 259 -10.87 -7.67 -24.65
C TYR A 259 -11.04 -6.35 -25.43
N SER A 260 -12.26 -6.13 -25.92
CA SER A 260 -12.65 -5.02 -26.78
C SER A 260 -13.46 -3.93 -26.07
N GLY A 261 -13.71 -4.08 -24.77
CA GLY A 261 -14.31 -3.02 -23.96
C GLY A 261 -13.34 -1.86 -23.71
N ASP A 262 -13.85 -0.82 -23.06
CA ASP A 262 -13.03 0.32 -22.67
C ASP A 262 -11.91 -0.15 -21.72
N ALA A 263 -10.68 0.32 -21.94
CA ALA A 263 -9.52 -0.13 -21.17
C ALA A 263 -9.66 0.11 -19.65
N GLU A 264 -10.59 0.98 -19.25
CA GLU A 264 -10.85 1.37 -17.87
C GLU A 264 -11.97 0.56 -17.18
N SER A 265 -12.57 -0.43 -17.85
CA SER A 265 -13.73 -1.16 -17.32
C SER A 265 -13.45 -2.56 -16.77
N TYR A 266 -12.19 -3.01 -16.71
CA TYR A 266 -11.89 -4.37 -16.26
C TYR A 266 -12.38 -4.64 -14.84
N GLN A 267 -13.03 -5.79 -14.68
CA GLN A 267 -13.28 -6.45 -13.42
C GLN A 267 -12.08 -7.30 -13.03
N ALA A 268 -11.93 -7.57 -11.73
CA ALA A 268 -10.78 -8.31 -11.21
C ALA A 268 -10.52 -9.68 -11.88
N HIS A 269 -11.58 -10.39 -12.29
CA HIS A 269 -11.47 -11.69 -12.95
C HIS A 269 -11.05 -11.60 -14.42
N GLU A 270 -11.15 -10.42 -15.02
CA GLU A 270 -10.81 -10.17 -16.44
C GLU A 270 -9.32 -9.83 -16.62
N ILE A 271 -8.59 -9.55 -15.53
CA ILE A 271 -7.12 -9.39 -15.55
C ILE A 271 -6.47 -10.74 -15.20
N PRO A 272 -5.95 -11.50 -16.18
CA PRO A 272 -5.37 -12.81 -15.94
C PRO A 272 -4.09 -12.70 -15.11
N ALA A 273 -3.79 -13.73 -14.33
CA ALA A 273 -2.63 -13.76 -13.43
C ALA A 273 -1.29 -13.51 -14.13
N THR A 274 -1.17 -13.95 -15.38
CA THR A 274 -0.01 -13.78 -16.27
C THR A 274 0.19 -12.33 -16.72
N ALA A 275 -0.85 -11.50 -16.71
CA ALA A 275 -0.78 -10.06 -16.97
C ALA A 275 -0.47 -9.25 -15.70
N ARG A 276 -0.60 -9.84 -14.51
CA ARG A 276 -0.37 -9.12 -13.25
C ARG A 276 1.12 -8.97 -12.97
N LEU A 277 1.47 -7.78 -12.51
CA LEU A 277 2.81 -7.51 -12.01
C LEU A 277 2.98 -8.17 -10.66
N LEU A 278 4.03 -8.96 -10.53
CA LEU A 278 4.42 -9.51 -9.25
C LEU A 278 4.80 -8.34 -8.34
N GLU A 279 5.83 -7.56 -8.68
CA GLU A 279 6.30 -6.46 -7.84
C GLU A 279 6.55 -5.21 -8.69
N ALA A 280 6.35 -4.04 -8.08
CA ALA A 280 6.75 -2.77 -8.65
C ALA A 280 7.34 -1.90 -7.54
N VAL A 281 8.53 -1.33 -7.78
CA VAL A 281 9.29 -0.55 -6.80
C VAL A 281 9.74 0.75 -7.43
N ILE A 282 9.31 1.87 -6.85
CA ILE A 282 9.76 3.22 -7.22
C ILE A 282 11.27 3.35 -7.00
N MET A 283 11.95 4.01 -7.93
CA MET A 283 13.34 4.42 -7.79
C MET A 283 13.47 5.90 -7.39
N PRO A 284 14.45 6.25 -6.55
CA PRO A 284 15.23 5.34 -5.71
C PRO A 284 14.34 4.74 -4.61
N SER A 285 14.58 3.47 -4.27
CA SER A 285 13.85 2.75 -3.22
C SER A 285 14.10 3.34 -1.83
N THR A 286 15.28 3.92 -1.64
CA THR A 286 15.65 4.73 -0.48
C THR A 286 15.95 6.14 -0.98
N PRO A 287 15.04 7.11 -0.78
CA PRO A 287 15.30 8.46 -1.21
C PRO A 287 16.54 9.01 -0.51
N PRO A 288 17.39 9.76 -1.23
CA PRO A 288 18.37 10.60 -0.56
C PRO A 288 17.60 11.55 0.39
N SER A 289 18.27 12.02 1.44
CA SER A 289 17.72 12.96 2.42
C SER A 289 17.13 14.24 1.81
N ASP A 290 17.40 14.49 0.52
CA ASP A 290 16.80 15.54 -0.28
C ASP A 290 15.60 15.02 -1.09
N LEU A 291 14.39 15.43 -0.71
CA LEU A 291 13.10 15.07 -1.35
C LEU A 291 12.97 15.55 -2.81
N GLN A 292 14.00 16.21 -3.36
CA GLN A 292 14.07 16.69 -4.75
C GLN A 292 13.90 15.57 -5.77
N THR A 293 14.22 14.33 -5.41
CA THR A 293 14.07 13.19 -6.33
C THR A 293 12.63 13.01 -6.80
N TYR A 294 11.66 13.25 -5.92
CA TYR A 294 10.24 13.15 -6.22
C TYR A 294 9.67 14.41 -6.87
N LYS A 295 10.48 15.42 -7.17
CA LYS A 295 10.08 16.60 -7.93
C LYS A 295 10.49 16.53 -9.41
N LYS A 296 11.15 15.45 -9.81
CA LYS A 296 11.58 15.24 -11.21
C LYS A 296 10.38 14.97 -12.11
N GLU A 297 10.41 15.50 -13.32
CA GLU A 297 9.41 15.23 -14.36
C GLU A 297 9.41 13.77 -14.83
N GLU A 298 10.48 13.02 -14.53
CA GLU A 298 10.62 11.62 -14.89
C GLU A 298 10.44 10.73 -13.66
N VAL A 299 9.57 9.74 -13.81
CA VAL A 299 9.27 8.69 -12.82
C VAL A 299 10.01 7.41 -13.23
N SER A 300 10.94 6.99 -12.39
CA SER A 300 11.74 5.78 -12.59
C SER A 300 11.28 4.69 -11.63
N PHE A 301 11.11 3.46 -12.11
CA PHE A 301 10.74 2.31 -11.27
C PHE A 301 11.13 0.97 -11.90
N TYR A 302 11.23 -0.06 -11.07
CA TYR A 302 11.40 -1.45 -11.50
C TYR A 302 10.07 -2.20 -11.44
N THR A 303 9.85 -3.10 -12.41
CA THR A 303 8.73 -4.05 -12.38
C THR A 303 9.22 -5.48 -12.52
N ILE A 304 8.55 -6.42 -11.86
CA ILE A 304 8.72 -7.86 -12.05
C ILE A 304 7.40 -8.44 -12.55
N CYS A 305 7.41 -9.10 -13.71
CA CYS A 305 6.24 -9.74 -14.30
C CYS A 305 6.18 -11.23 -13.95
N ASN A 306 4.97 -11.79 -13.83
CA ASN A 306 4.73 -13.22 -13.61
C ASN A 306 4.67 -14.02 -14.92
N LYS A 307 5.64 -13.83 -15.82
CA LYS A 307 5.69 -14.62 -17.07
C LYS A 307 6.31 -15.97 -16.77
N GLN A 308 5.50 -17.03 -16.82
CA GLN A 308 6.00 -18.39 -16.91
C GLN A 308 6.62 -18.58 -18.30
N ASP A 309 7.91 -18.86 -18.36
CA ASP A 309 8.46 -19.55 -19.52
C ASP A 309 7.80 -20.94 -19.54
N SER A 310 6.98 -21.19 -20.55
CA SER A 310 6.17 -22.39 -20.72
C SER A 310 7.02 -23.65 -20.62
N GLY A 311 6.88 -24.45 -19.55
CA GLY A 311 7.53 -25.77 -19.49
C GLY A 311 7.70 -26.49 -18.15
N GLY A 312 6.92 -26.22 -17.09
CA GLY A 312 7.05 -27.02 -15.86
C GLY A 312 5.84 -26.97 -14.94
N ASP A 313 5.32 -28.14 -14.58
CA ASP A 313 4.32 -28.32 -13.53
C ASP A 313 4.93 -27.99 -12.16
N GLY A 314 4.78 -26.73 -11.76
CA GLY A 314 5.17 -26.21 -10.46
C GLY A 314 5.29 -24.70 -10.50
N TYR A 315 4.82 -24.01 -9.46
CA TYR A 315 5.07 -22.57 -9.26
C TYR A 315 6.55 -22.34 -8.90
N HIS A 316 7.46 -22.69 -9.80
CA HIS A 316 8.72 -22.01 -9.87
C HIS A 316 8.42 -20.63 -10.44
N LEU A 317 8.71 -19.58 -9.68
CA LEU A 317 8.97 -18.28 -10.29
C LEU A 317 10.08 -18.53 -11.31
N GLY A 318 9.72 -18.79 -12.57
CA GLY A 318 10.66 -18.73 -13.69
C GLY A 318 11.38 -17.38 -13.59
N SER A 319 12.67 -17.34 -13.94
CA SER A 319 13.57 -16.21 -13.72
C SER A 319 12.83 -14.86 -13.84
N PRO A 320 12.43 -14.24 -12.71
CA PRO A 320 11.50 -13.12 -12.75
C PRO A 320 12.09 -12.01 -13.63
N ARG A 321 11.37 -11.64 -14.69
CA ARG A 321 11.88 -10.64 -15.63
C ARG A 321 11.76 -9.26 -15.00
N LEU A 322 12.89 -8.78 -14.48
CA LEU A 322 13.06 -7.42 -13.97
C LEU A 322 13.17 -6.45 -15.15
N VAL A 323 12.35 -5.40 -15.16
CA VAL A 323 12.34 -4.37 -16.20
C VAL A 323 12.44 -3.01 -15.55
N ALA A 324 13.47 -2.23 -15.93
CA ALA A 324 13.57 -0.81 -15.58
C ALA A 324 12.64 0.01 -16.48
N ARG A 325 11.91 0.95 -15.90
CA ARG A 325 10.97 1.82 -16.60
C ARG A 325 11.19 3.27 -16.22
N ASN A 326 11.00 4.15 -17.20
CA ASN A 326 11.10 5.59 -17.10
C ASN A 326 9.90 6.20 -17.81
N VAL A 327 9.15 7.04 -17.12
CA VAL A 327 7.92 7.66 -17.64
C VAL A 327 7.95 9.14 -17.36
N LYS A 328 7.62 9.96 -18.36
CA LYS A 328 7.44 11.40 -18.16
C LYS A 328 6.05 11.67 -17.60
N ARG A 329 5.98 12.55 -16.60
CA ARG A 329 4.73 13.06 -16.06
C ARG A 329 4.00 13.97 -17.04
#